data_AF-A0A7K3H7S8-F1
#
_entry.id   AF-A0A7K3H7S8-F1
#
_cell.length_a   1.000
_cell.length_b   1.000
_cell.length_c   1.000
_cell.angle_alpha   90.00
_cell.angle_beta   90.00
_cell.angle_gamma   90.00
#
_symmetry.space_group_name_H-M   'P 1'
#
loop_
_entity.id
_entity.type
_entity.pdbx_description
1 polymer ?
#
loop_
_entity_poly.entity_id
_entity_poly.type
_entity_poly.pdbx_seq_one_letter_code
_entity_poly.pdbx_strand_id
1 'polypeptide(L)'
;MAESVPVRCPSCRREHSYTPNTYPCACGSPLTPRILRGGSPVRVEHHTWEDTWVTVRCDACGRRSQWPRPELGCPCGLLLRLPVAPLTSASPAVPGSPAEPP
;
A
#
# COMPACT_ATOMS: atom_id res chain seq x y z
N MET A 1 15.68 -2.27 10.83
CA MET A 1 14.36 -2.12 11.49
C MET A 1 13.45 -1.37 10.54
N ALA A 2 12.16 -1.71 10.46
CA ALA A 2 11.22 -0.94 9.65
C ALA A 2 11.01 0.44 10.28
N GLU A 3 11.07 1.48 9.45
CA GLU A 3 10.90 2.84 9.91
C GLU A 3 9.41 3.13 10.15
N SER A 4 9.06 3.60 11.36
CA SER A 4 7.70 4.05 11.65
C SER A 4 7.41 5.38 10.93
N VAL A 5 6.23 5.47 10.36
CA VAL A 5 5.77 6.61 9.57
C VAL A 5 4.55 7.24 10.26
N PRO A 6 4.57 8.56 10.53
CA PRO A 6 3.40 9.25 11.03
C PRO A 6 2.35 9.37 9.92
N VAL A 7 1.11 9.04 10.25
CA VAL A 7 -0.05 9.03 9.34
C VAL A 7 -1.16 9.84 9.98
N ARG A 8 -1.66 10.83 9.27
CA ARG A 8 -2.74 11.67 9.77
C ARG A 8 -4.07 11.32 9.13
N CYS A 9 -5.08 11.08 9.94
CA CYS A 9 -6.44 10.83 9.43
C CYS A 9 -7.01 12.12 8.81
N PRO A 10 -7.52 12.10 7.57
CA PRO A 10 -8.10 13.28 6.94
C PRO A 10 -9.41 13.72 7.60
N SER A 11 -10.13 12.80 8.26
CA SER A 11 -11.43 13.07 8.89
C SER A 11 -11.29 13.62 10.32
N CYS A 12 -10.60 12.90 11.21
CA CYS A 12 -10.46 13.30 12.62
C CYS A 12 -9.13 14.01 12.93
N ARG A 13 -8.22 14.11 11.94
CA ARG A 13 -6.92 14.81 12.05
C ARG A 13 -5.97 14.23 13.11
N ARG A 14 -6.28 13.06 13.66
CA ARG A 14 -5.44 12.30 14.60
C ARG A 14 -4.21 11.74 13.87
N GLU A 15 -3.06 11.81 14.53
CA GLU A 15 -1.83 11.20 14.06
C GLU A 15 -1.69 9.78 14.61
N HIS A 16 -1.24 8.86 13.75
CA HIS A 16 -0.98 7.47 14.07
C HIS A 16 0.39 7.05 13.58
N SER A 17 1.07 6.21 14.35
CA SER A 17 2.35 5.61 13.96
C SER A 17 2.09 4.30 13.23
N TYR A 18 2.41 4.24 11.94
CA TYR A 18 2.32 3.02 11.15
C TYR A 18 3.72 2.46 10.88
N THR A 19 3.93 1.18 11.18
CA THR A 19 5.19 0.48 10.91
C THR A 19 4.95 -0.59 9.85
N PRO A 20 5.49 -0.45 8.63
CA PRO A 20 5.30 -1.45 7.58
C PRO A 20 6.01 -2.76 7.94
N ASN A 21 5.37 -3.89 7.64
CA ASN A 21 5.98 -5.20 7.81
C ASN A 21 7.07 -5.43 6.75
N THR A 22 8.16 -6.04 7.18
CA THR A 22 9.24 -6.50 6.31
C THR A 22 9.08 -8.00 6.08
N TYR A 23 9.04 -8.41 4.82
CA TYR A 23 9.05 -9.83 4.41
C TYR A 23 10.22 -10.11 3.47
N PRO A 24 10.74 -11.34 3.46
CA PRO A 24 11.81 -11.71 2.54
C PRO A 24 11.30 -11.73 1.09
N CYS A 25 12.07 -11.13 0.18
CA CYS A 25 11.88 -11.34 -1.25
C CYS A 25 12.31 -12.76 -1.63
N ALA A 26 11.87 -13.25 -2.80
CA ALA A 26 12.30 -14.55 -3.33
C ALA A 26 13.83 -14.69 -3.50
N CYS A 27 14.55 -13.56 -3.61
CA CYS A 27 16.03 -13.55 -3.62
C CYS A 27 16.67 -13.63 -2.23
N GLY A 28 15.87 -13.61 -1.14
CA GLY A 28 16.35 -13.61 0.25
C GLY A 28 16.58 -12.22 0.84
N SER A 29 16.58 -11.15 0.04
CA SER A 29 16.73 -9.79 0.60
C SER A 29 15.47 -9.33 1.32
N PRO A 30 15.59 -8.66 2.49
CA PRO A 30 14.45 -8.07 3.18
C PRO A 30 13.85 -6.96 2.33
N LEU A 31 12.54 -7.04 2.10
CA LEU A 31 11.80 -6.02 1.39
C LEU A 31 10.84 -5.34 2.37
N THR A 32 10.86 -4.01 2.41
CA THR A 32 9.91 -3.22 3.20
C THR A 32 9.24 -2.22 2.25
N PRO A 33 7.91 -2.21 2.15
CA PRO A 33 7.21 -1.20 1.35
C PRO A 33 7.48 0.20 1.93
N ARG A 34 7.92 1.13 1.08
CA ARG A 34 8.16 2.52 1.49
C ARG A 34 6.86 3.30 1.46
N ILE A 35 6.41 3.75 2.61
CA ILE A 35 5.25 4.62 2.72
C ILE A 35 5.68 6.07 2.42
N LEU A 36 4.91 6.78 1.60
CA LEU A 36 5.12 8.19 1.34
C LEU A 36 4.78 9.00 2.59
N ARG A 37 5.83 9.50 3.26
CA ARG A 37 5.71 10.43 4.38
C ARG A 37 5.07 11.73 3.88
N GLY A 38 3.96 12.14 4.49
CA GLY A 38 3.20 13.34 4.08
C GLY A 38 2.26 13.15 2.88
N GLY A 39 2.23 11.95 2.28
CA GLY A 39 1.19 11.63 1.31
C GLY A 39 -0.19 11.58 1.97
N SER A 40 -1.23 12.01 1.25
CA SER A 40 -2.60 11.97 1.77
C SER A 40 -3.13 10.53 1.77
N PRO A 41 -3.42 9.93 2.95
CA PRO A 41 -4.03 8.62 2.99
C PRO A 41 -5.46 8.67 2.45
N VAL A 42 -5.84 7.63 1.73
CA VAL A 42 -7.16 7.51 1.08
C VAL A 42 -8.07 6.69 1.98
N ARG A 43 -9.34 7.09 2.10
CA ARG A 43 -10.33 6.27 2.80
C ARG A 43 -10.63 5.04 1.95
N VAL A 44 -10.55 3.85 2.54
CA VAL A 44 -11.03 2.61 1.93
C VAL A 44 -12.53 2.52 2.18
N GLU A 45 -13.32 2.73 1.13
CA GLU A 45 -14.78 2.55 1.17
C GLU A 45 -15.19 1.14 0.73
N HIS A 46 -14.46 0.58 -0.23
CA HIS A 46 -14.68 -0.77 -0.73
C HIS A 46 -13.37 -1.54 -0.74
N HIS A 47 -13.25 -2.54 0.14
CA HIS A 47 -12.09 -3.42 0.18
C HIS A 47 -12.32 -4.60 -0.76
N THR A 48 -11.91 -4.45 -2.02
CA THR A 48 -11.90 -5.58 -2.97
C THR A 48 -10.57 -6.32 -2.87
N TRP A 49 -10.57 -7.61 -3.16
CA TRP A 49 -9.36 -8.45 -3.10
C TRP A 49 -8.20 -7.88 -3.92
N GLU A 50 -8.48 -7.37 -5.12
CA GLU A 50 -7.45 -6.80 -6.01
C GLU A 50 -6.83 -5.51 -5.44
N ASP A 51 -7.63 -4.75 -4.71
CA ASP A 51 -7.27 -3.46 -4.16
C ASP A 51 -6.46 -3.58 -2.85
N THR A 52 -6.47 -4.78 -2.24
CA THR A 52 -5.62 -5.18 -1.11
C THR A 52 -4.15 -5.35 -1.49
N TRP A 53 -3.77 -5.37 -2.78
CA TRP A 53 -2.37 -5.61 -3.18
C TRP A 53 -1.71 -4.40 -3.86
N VAL A 54 -0.44 -4.17 -3.55
CA VAL A 54 0.44 -3.20 -4.23
C VAL A 54 1.67 -3.91 -4.79
N THR A 55 2.14 -3.46 -5.94
CA THR A 55 3.39 -3.96 -6.51
C THR A 55 4.58 -3.21 -5.92
N VAL A 56 5.51 -3.92 -5.31
CA VAL A 56 6.78 -3.40 -4.76
C VAL A 56 7.95 -4.03 -5.50
N ARG A 57 9.00 -3.25 -5.75
CA ARG A 57 10.22 -3.69 -6.45
C ARG A 57 11.31 -3.91 -5.42
N CYS A 58 11.98 -5.06 -5.51
CA CYS A 58 13.19 -5.29 -4.76
C CYS A 58 14.35 -4.46 -5.30
N ASP A 59 15.01 -3.70 -4.43
CA ASP A 59 16.20 -2.93 -4.78
C ASP A 59 17.39 -3.85 -5.10
N ALA A 60 17.46 -5.01 -4.44
CA ALA A 60 18.55 -5.98 -4.63
C ALA A 60 18.46 -6.76 -5.95
N CYS A 61 17.27 -7.26 -6.32
CA CYS A 61 17.10 -8.12 -7.52
C CYS A 61 16.25 -7.48 -8.63
N GLY A 62 15.67 -6.31 -8.39
CA GLY A 62 14.79 -5.62 -9.36
C GLY A 62 13.43 -6.28 -9.60
N ARG A 63 13.12 -7.40 -8.95
CA ARG A 63 11.87 -8.15 -9.15
C ARG A 63 10.68 -7.40 -8.57
N ARG A 64 9.55 -7.46 -9.28
CA ARG A 64 8.25 -6.95 -8.83
C ARG A 64 7.52 -8.04 -8.07
N SER A 65 7.05 -7.74 -6.86
CA SER A 65 6.27 -8.66 -6.03
C SER A 65 4.99 -7.98 -5.58
N GLN A 66 3.92 -8.76 -5.42
CA GLN A 66 2.68 -8.30 -4.84
C GLN A 66 2.78 -8.32 -3.32
N TRP A 67 2.37 -7.23 -2.69
CA TRP A 67 2.44 -7.02 -1.26
C TRP A 67 1.10 -6.54 -0.74
N PRO A 68 0.70 -6.96 0.46
CA PRO A 68 -0.50 -6.43 1.08
C PRO A 68 -0.36 -4.92 1.23
N ARG A 69 -1.40 -4.19 0.85
CA ARG A 69 -1.44 -2.74 0.94
C ARG A 69 -1.40 -2.35 2.42
N PRO A 70 -0.64 -1.31 2.76
CA PRO A 70 -0.58 -0.81 4.12
C PRO A 70 -1.88 -0.10 4.46
N GLU A 71 -2.62 -0.68 5.39
CA GLU A 71 -3.91 -0.20 5.86
C GLU A 71 -3.86 0.09 7.36
N LEU A 72 -4.52 1.17 7.78
CA LEU A 72 -4.57 1.63 9.15
C LEU A 72 -6.01 1.90 9.56
N GLY A 73 -6.49 1.14 10.54
CA GLY A 73 -7.76 1.41 11.21
C GLY A 73 -7.62 2.60 12.15
N CYS A 74 -8.37 3.67 11.89
CA CYS A 74 -8.46 4.81 12.79
C CYS A 74 -9.61 4.59 13.78
N PRO A 75 -9.47 4.91 15.09
CA PRO A 75 -10.53 4.74 16.09
C PRO A 75 -11.80 5.57 15.82
N CYS A 76 -11.78 6.48 14.85
CA CYS A 76 -12.98 7.16 14.35
C CYS A 76 -13.87 6.28 13.46
N GLY A 77 -13.46 5.05 13.14
CA GLY A 77 -14.19 4.11 12.29
C GLY A 77 -13.77 4.10 10.81
N LEU A 78 -12.79 4.92 10.42
CA LEU A 78 -12.24 4.91 9.06
C LEU A 78 -11.12 3.89 8.90
N LEU A 79 -11.15 3.15 7.80
CA LEU A 79 -9.99 2.43 7.28
C LEU A 79 -9.23 3.32 6.31
N LEU A 80 -7.97 3.61 6.63
CA LEU A 80 -7.10 4.47 5.84
C LEU A 80 -6.09 3.62 5.09
N ARG A 81 -5.98 3.82 3.79
CA ARG A 81 -4.92 3.24 2.99
C ARG A 81 -3.79 4.23 2.84
N LEU A 82 -2.59 3.78 3.19
CA LEU A 82 -1.41 4.60 3.14
C LEU A 82 -0.84 4.62 1.71
N PRO A 83 -0.42 5.79 1.21
CA PRO A 83 0.21 5.89 -0.09
C PRO A 83 1.59 5.23 -0.03
N VAL A 84 1.80 4.19 -0.83
CA VAL A 84 3.10 3.57 -1.02
C VAL A 84 3.83 4.34 -2.11
N ALA A 85 5.12 4.60 -1.93
CA ALA A 85 5.94 5.26 -2.93
C ALA A 85 5.81 4.50 -4.25
N PRO A 86 5.30 5.15 -5.31
CA PRO A 86 5.15 4.47 -6.59
C PRO A 86 6.53 4.03 -7.03
N LEU A 87 6.64 2.75 -7.38
CA LEU A 87 7.68 2.34 -8.31
C LEU A 87 7.50 3.21 -9.54
N THR A 88 8.55 3.91 -9.97
CA THR A 88 8.50 4.78 -11.15
C THR A 88 7.60 4.13 -12.21
N SER A 89 6.52 4.84 -12.52
CA SER A 89 5.22 4.35 -12.96
C SER A 89 5.26 3.25 -14.01
N ALA A 90 4.67 2.09 -13.70
CA ALA A 90 3.89 1.35 -14.69
C ALA A 90 2.43 1.50 -14.28
N SER A 91 1.66 2.13 -15.18
CA SER A 91 0.25 2.49 -15.10
C SER A 91 -0.62 1.51 -14.29
N PRO A 92 -1.62 1.97 -13.52
CA PRO A 92 -2.66 1.07 -13.01
C PRO A 92 -3.32 0.39 -14.22
N ALA A 93 -3.07 -0.90 -14.38
CA ALA A 93 -3.93 -1.74 -15.20
C ALA A 93 -5.29 -1.70 -14.50
N VAL A 94 -6.22 -0.94 -15.06
CA VAL A 94 -7.65 -1.15 -14.81
C VAL A 94 -7.91 -2.63 -15.12
N PRO A 95 -8.36 -3.47 -14.16
CA PRO A 95 -8.93 -4.76 -14.54
C PRO A 95 -10.16 -4.42 -15.38
N GLY A 96 -10.03 -4.66 -16.69
CA GLY A 96 -11.08 -4.42 -17.67
C GLY A 96 -12.34 -5.17 -17.25
N SER A 97 -13.46 -4.46 -17.28
CA SER A 97 -14.80 -5.02 -17.12
C SER A 97 -14.97 -6.29 -17.97
N PRO A 98 -15.72 -7.30 -17.49
CA PRO A 98 -15.99 -8.50 -18.27
C PRO A 98 -16.76 -8.13 -19.54
N ALA A 99 -16.16 -8.38 -20.70
CA ALA A 99 -16.87 -8.33 -21.97
C ALA A 99 -17.83 -9.52 -22.02
N GLU A 100 -19.13 -9.24 -21.93
CA GLU A 100 -20.21 -10.19 -22.12
C GLU A 100 -20.33 -10.50 -23.64
N PRO A 101 -20.25 -11.76 -24.09
CA PRO A 101 -20.45 -12.11 -25.49
C PRO A 101 -21.95 -12.26 -25.83
N PRO A 102 -22.38 -11.93 -27.08
CA PRO A 102 -23.76 -12.09 -27.55
C PRO A 102 -24.15 -13.54 -27.84
#